data_AF-A0A6A3P2A7-F1
#
_entry.id   AF-A0A6A3P2A7-F1
#
_cell.length_a   1.000
_cell.length_b   1.000
_cell.length_c   1.000
_cell.angle_alpha   90.00
_cell.angle_beta   90.00
_cell.angle_gamma   90.00
#
_symmetry.space_group_name_H-M   'P 1'
#
loop_
_entity.id
_entity.type
_entity.pdbx_description
1 polymer ?
#
loop_
_entity_poly.entity_id
_entity_poly.type
_entity_poly.pdbx_seq_one_letter_code
_entity_poly.pdbx_strand_id
1 'polypeptide(L)'
;MIPPSTHRRSRRAGLIVHLIGRGAPLTDIELGRIQGLHEAGLGLRQIARQVKRSVGGAHRALFVIPTEHKTPGPATSLSEREARYLVRTVAKGQLSAKQLKEELKLSTSVRTIQRLLAGVDWLVYTKMGNTLPLSAEDKRAREAWAWEMLMNKDPVRSWDSIIFSDEKKWNLDGPDGFQTYWRNLRRPSR
;
A
#
# COMPACT_ATOMS: atom_id res chain seq x y z
N MET A 1 0.37 40.61 11.17
CA MET A 1 1.72 39.99 11.26
C MET A 1 1.82 39.28 12.60
N ILE A 2 1.79 37.94 12.59
CA ILE A 2 1.83 37.10 13.80
C ILE A 2 3.15 36.31 13.74
N PRO A 3 3.99 36.28 14.79
CA PRO A 3 5.27 35.59 14.73
C PRO A 3 5.11 34.06 14.84
N PRO A 4 6.03 33.26 14.26
CA PRO A 4 5.95 31.81 14.34
C PRO A 4 6.40 31.28 15.71
N SER A 5 5.53 30.48 16.32
CA SER A 5 5.80 29.66 17.51
C SER A 5 6.87 28.61 17.22
N THR A 6 8.06 28.78 17.81
CA THR A 6 9.11 27.76 17.80
C THR A 6 8.81 26.70 18.85
N HIS A 7 8.19 25.59 18.45
CA HIS A 7 8.14 24.40 19.29
C HIS A 7 9.53 23.77 19.43
N ARG A 8 10.18 24.10 20.54
CA ARG A 8 11.41 23.48 21.04
C ARG A 8 11.13 21.99 21.31
N ARG A 9 11.55 21.10 20.40
CA ARG A 9 11.53 19.65 20.66
C ARG A 9 12.44 19.34 21.84
N SER A 10 11.82 19.13 23.01
CA SER A 10 12.47 18.56 24.18
C SER A 10 13.00 17.17 23.83
N ARG A 11 14.31 17.05 23.63
CA ARG A 11 15.01 15.77 23.61
C ARG A 11 15.05 15.27 25.06
N ARG A 12 14.01 14.57 25.51
CA ARG A 12 14.13 13.69 26.66
C ARG A 12 15.10 12.57 26.27
N ALA A 13 16.34 12.66 26.74
CA ALA A 13 17.26 11.56 26.80
C ALA A 13 16.64 10.49 27.70
N GLY A 14 15.94 9.54 27.07
CA GLY A 14 15.46 8.34 27.73
C GLY A 14 16.66 7.46 28.06
N LEU A 15 16.91 7.28 29.36
CA LEU A 15 17.76 6.23 29.90
C LEU A 15 17.54 4.92 29.14
N ILE A 16 18.60 4.36 28.56
CA ILE A 16 18.62 3.02 28.01
C ILE A 16 18.55 2.06 29.20
N VAL A 17 17.34 1.72 29.62
CA VAL A 17 17.09 0.56 30.46
C VAL A 17 17.54 -0.65 29.63
N HIS A 18 18.66 -1.27 30.02
CA HIS A 18 19.06 -2.57 29.49
C HIS A 18 17.97 -3.59 29.87
N LEU A 19 16.96 -3.72 29.01
CA LEU A 19 16.07 -4.87 29.03
C LEU A 19 16.96 -6.09 28.83
N ILE A 20 17.08 -6.93 29.86
CA ILE A 20 17.71 -8.25 29.76
C ILE A 20 16.78 -9.12 28.92
N GLY A 21 16.79 -8.89 27.61
CA GLY A 21 16.15 -9.75 26.63
C GLY A 21 16.87 -11.08 26.57
N ARG A 22 16.15 -12.15 26.20
CA ARG A 22 16.79 -13.43 25.84
C ARG A 22 17.82 -13.16 24.73
N GLY A 23 18.98 -13.82 24.81
CA GLY A 23 20.04 -13.68 23.81
C GLY A 23 19.59 -14.08 22.41
N ALA A 24 20.38 -13.69 21.39
CA ALA A 24 20.09 -13.97 19.99
C ALA A 24 19.76 -15.46 19.76
N PRO A 25 18.84 -15.77 18.81
CA PRO A 25 18.51 -17.16 18.48
C PRO A 25 19.76 -17.95 18.09
N LEU A 26 19.69 -19.27 18.27
CA LEU A 26 20.76 -20.16 17.81
C LEU A 26 20.77 -20.15 16.29
N THR A 27 21.95 -20.03 15.70
CA THR A 27 22.13 -20.15 14.25
C THR A 27 22.13 -21.62 13.85
N ASP A 28 21.89 -21.90 12.57
CA ASP A 28 21.91 -23.27 12.03
C ASP A 28 23.27 -23.95 12.24
N ILE A 29 24.36 -23.17 12.16
CA ILE A 29 25.73 -23.65 12.43
C ILE A 29 25.89 -24.04 13.90
N GLU A 30 25.36 -23.24 14.83
CA GLU A 30 25.39 -23.55 16.26
C GLU A 30 24.54 -24.78 16.57
N LEU A 31 23.37 -24.93 15.94
CA LEU A 31 22.52 -26.12 16.07
C LEU A 31 23.26 -27.38 15.62
N GLY A 32 23.86 -27.36 14.43
CA GLY A 32 24.66 -28.48 13.93
C GLY A 32 25.84 -28.82 14.83
N ARG A 33 26.53 -27.81 15.37
CA ARG A 33 27.63 -28.02 16.33
C ARG A 33 27.14 -28.63 17.65
N ILE A 34 26.02 -28.16 18.19
CA ILE A 34 25.41 -28.72 19.40
C ILE A 34 25.06 -30.20 19.18
N GLN A 35 24.49 -30.52 18.02
CA GLN A 35 24.09 -31.88 17.67
C GLN A 35 25.30 -32.81 17.55
N GLY A 36 26.35 -32.40 16.81
CA GLY A 36 27.57 -33.21 16.69
C GLY A 36 28.30 -33.42 18.03
N LEU A 37 28.32 -32.43 18.92
CA LEU A 37 28.92 -32.59 20.25
C LEU A 37 28.10 -33.53 21.16
N HIS A 38 26.77 -33.53 21.01
CA HIS A 38 25.91 -34.47 21.72
C HIS A 38 26.09 -35.91 21.23
N GLU A 39 26.18 -36.10 19.92
CA GLU A 39 26.48 -37.41 19.31
C GLU A 39 27.86 -37.95 19.74
N ALA A 40 28.82 -37.06 19.98
CA ALA A 40 30.12 -37.40 20.57
C ALA A 40 30.08 -37.72 22.09
N GLY A 41 28.90 -37.74 22.71
CA GLY A 41 28.69 -38.14 24.11
C GLY A 41 28.99 -37.05 25.15
N LEU A 42 29.14 -35.78 24.75
CA LEU A 42 29.42 -34.69 25.67
C LEU A 42 28.18 -34.30 26.48
N GLY A 43 28.37 -34.03 27.78
CA GLY A 43 27.29 -33.55 28.64
C GLY A 43 26.85 -32.11 28.31
N LEU A 44 25.56 -31.79 28.54
CA LEU A 44 24.95 -30.49 28.21
C LEU A 44 25.72 -29.27 28.74
N ARG A 45 26.29 -29.33 29.96
CA ARG A 45 27.09 -28.23 30.53
C ARG A 45 28.41 -27.99 29.79
N GLN A 46 28.97 -29.04 29.18
CA GLN A 46 30.21 -28.96 28.42
C GLN A 46 29.94 -28.45 27.00
N ILE A 47 28.86 -28.94 26.38
CA ILE A 47 28.36 -28.42 25.10
C ILE A 47 28.07 -26.91 25.20
N ALA A 48 27.33 -26.50 26.24
CA ALA A 48 27.01 -25.10 26.48
C ALA A 48 28.26 -24.20 26.63
N ARG A 49 29.29 -24.70 27.33
CA ARG A 49 30.58 -23.99 27.47
C ARG A 49 31.33 -23.88 26.14
N GLN A 50 31.37 -24.94 25.34
CA GLN A 50 32.06 -24.94 24.04
C GLN A 50 31.38 -24.06 23.00
N VAL A 51 30.04 -24.04 22.98
CA VAL A 51 29.24 -23.23 22.06
C VAL A 51 29.02 -21.81 22.60
N LYS A 52 29.46 -21.52 23.84
CA LYS A 52 29.29 -20.23 24.53
C LYS A 52 27.82 -19.79 24.61
N ARG A 53 26.91 -20.74 24.84
CA ARG A 53 25.47 -20.52 24.97
C ARG A 53 24.97 -21.06 26.32
N SER A 54 23.74 -20.71 26.68
CA SER A 54 23.15 -21.19 27.95
C SER A 54 22.87 -22.70 27.89
N VAL A 55 22.95 -23.37 29.03
CA VAL A 55 22.61 -24.80 29.15
C VAL A 55 21.18 -25.08 28.67
N GLY A 56 20.23 -24.19 29.00
CA GLY A 56 18.86 -24.28 28.50
C GLY A 56 18.71 -23.99 26.99
N GLY A 57 19.66 -23.28 26.37
CA GLY A 57 19.73 -23.15 24.91
C GLY A 57 20.14 -24.47 24.25
N ALA A 58 21.20 -25.10 24.74
CA ALA A 58 21.66 -26.40 24.25
C ALA A 58 20.62 -27.52 24.47
N HIS A 59 19.97 -27.55 25.65
CA HIS A 59 18.90 -28.49 25.93
C HIS A 59 17.72 -28.32 24.95
N ARG A 60 17.31 -27.08 24.68
CA ARG A 60 16.22 -26.82 23.71
C ARG A 60 16.59 -27.24 22.30
N ALA A 61 17.82 -26.99 21.87
CA ALA A 61 18.30 -27.40 20.56
C ALA A 61 18.25 -28.92 20.33
N LEU A 62 18.51 -29.73 21.36
CA LEU A 62 18.59 -31.19 21.24
C LEU A 62 17.24 -31.89 21.46
N PHE A 63 16.44 -31.39 22.40
CA PHE A 63 15.29 -32.14 22.91
C PHE A 63 13.94 -31.45 22.65
N VAL A 64 13.92 -30.19 22.20
CA VAL A 64 12.67 -29.51 21.86
C VAL A 64 12.52 -29.49 20.35
N ILE A 65 11.49 -30.18 19.86
CA ILE A 65 11.10 -30.15 18.45
C ILE A 65 10.64 -28.71 18.14
N PRO A 66 11.26 -28.02 17.16
CA PRO A 66 10.81 -26.70 16.76
C PRO A 66 9.37 -26.79 16.27
N THR A 67 8.48 -26.04 16.90
CA THR A 67 7.15 -25.84 16.35
C THR A 67 7.23 -24.73 15.31
N GLU A 68 6.64 -24.92 14.13
CA GLU A 68 6.59 -23.90 13.06
C GLU A 68 5.65 -22.72 13.40
N HIS A 69 5.25 -22.58 14.66
CA HIS A 69 4.33 -21.54 15.08
C HIS A 69 5.02 -20.18 14.96
N LYS A 70 4.65 -19.44 13.92
CA LYS A 70 4.98 -18.03 13.79
C LYS A 70 4.44 -17.30 15.00
N THR A 71 5.28 -16.52 15.66
CA THR A 71 4.82 -15.61 16.70
C THR A 71 3.77 -14.69 16.08
N PRO A 72 2.54 -14.67 16.61
CA PRO A 72 1.51 -13.79 16.08
C PRO A 72 2.02 -12.35 16.14
N GLY A 73 1.82 -11.64 15.04
CA GLY A 73 2.14 -10.22 14.97
C GLY A 73 1.25 -9.40 15.91
N PRO A 74 1.53 -8.10 16.06
CA PRO A 74 0.65 -7.18 16.75
C PRO A 74 -0.77 -7.25 16.21
N ALA A 75 -1.75 -7.07 17.09
CA ALA A 75 -3.16 -7.02 16.69
C ALA A 75 -3.37 -5.93 15.62
N THR A 76 -4.17 -6.26 14.60
CA THR A 76 -4.50 -5.33 13.53
C THR A 76 -5.35 -4.19 14.05
N SER A 77 -5.10 -2.97 13.58
CA SER A 77 -5.89 -1.79 13.98
C SER A 77 -7.33 -1.78 13.43
N LEU A 78 -7.61 -2.61 12.43
CA LEU A 78 -8.94 -2.81 11.86
C LEU A 78 -9.46 -4.17 12.31
N SER A 79 -10.74 -4.21 12.68
CA SER A 79 -11.46 -5.47 12.86
C SER A 79 -11.75 -6.14 11.52
N GLU A 80 -11.94 -7.45 11.54
CA GLU A 80 -12.28 -8.22 10.33
C GLU A 80 -13.62 -7.76 9.71
N ARG A 81 -14.56 -7.30 10.54
CA ARG A 81 -15.84 -6.77 10.08
C ARG A 81 -15.65 -5.45 9.33
N GLU A 82 -14.86 -4.53 9.88
CA GLU A 82 -14.54 -3.25 9.24
C GLU A 82 -13.78 -3.46 7.92
N ALA A 83 -12.79 -4.36 7.92
CA ALA A 83 -12.05 -4.75 6.72
C ALA A 83 -13.00 -5.22 5.60
N ARG A 84 -13.89 -6.17 5.91
CA ARG A 84 -14.87 -6.67 4.94
C ARG A 84 -15.84 -5.58 4.48
N TYR A 85 -16.29 -4.72 5.39
CA TYR A 85 -17.19 -3.63 5.03
C TYR A 85 -16.52 -2.62 4.10
N LEU A 86 -15.26 -2.27 4.39
CA LEU A 86 -14.44 -1.38 3.57
C LEU A 86 -14.23 -1.95 2.16
N VAL A 87 -13.87 -3.22 2.03
CA VAL A 87 -13.68 -3.85 0.72
C VAL A 87 -14.98 -3.84 -0.10
N ARG A 88 -16.14 -4.07 0.53
CA ARG A 88 -17.44 -4.00 -0.15
C ARG A 88 -17.82 -2.59 -0.59
N THR A 89 -17.53 -1.57 0.21
CA THR A 89 -17.83 -0.17 -0.16
C THR A 89 -16.92 0.29 -1.29
N VAL A 90 -15.63 -0.05 -1.23
CA VAL A 90 -14.66 0.24 -2.29
C VAL A 90 -15.02 -0.45 -3.60
N ALA A 91 -15.53 -1.68 -3.56
CA ALA A 91 -15.95 -2.41 -4.75
C ALA A 91 -17.02 -1.70 -5.59
N LYS A 92 -17.73 -0.71 -5.01
CA LYS A 92 -18.67 0.16 -5.73
C LYS A 92 -17.96 1.17 -6.65
N GLY A 93 -16.69 1.50 -6.38
CA GLY A 93 -15.81 2.27 -7.27
C GLY A 93 -16.00 3.80 -7.21
N GLN A 94 -16.55 4.32 -6.11
CA GLN A 94 -16.97 5.74 -6.03
C GLN A 94 -16.09 6.61 -5.12
N LEU A 95 -15.19 6.01 -4.33
CA LEU A 95 -14.57 6.70 -3.19
C LEU A 95 -13.05 6.47 -3.13
N SER A 96 -12.33 7.52 -2.79
CA SER A 96 -10.91 7.46 -2.43
C SER A 96 -10.70 6.90 -1.01
N ALA A 97 -9.49 6.44 -0.69
CA ALA A 97 -9.17 5.94 0.66
C ALA A 97 -9.41 6.97 1.77
N LYS A 98 -9.25 8.27 1.47
CA LYS A 98 -9.52 9.37 2.42
C LYS A 98 -11.03 9.51 2.66
N GLN A 99 -11.82 9.57 1.59
CA GLN A 99 -13.28 9.64 1.67
C GLN A 99 -13.85 8.42 2.41
N LEU A 100 -13.31 7.23 2.15
CA LEU A 100 -13.70 6.00 2.85
C LEU A 100 -13.44 6.07 4.36
N LYS A 101 -12.32 6.65 4.78
CA LYS A 101 -12.03 6.85 6.20
C LYS A 101 -13.08 7.74 6.86
N GLU A 102 -13.42 8.85 6.21
CA GLU A 102 -14.38 9.84 6.71
C GLU A 102 -15.80 9.28 6.75
N GLU A 103 -16.24 8.63 5.66
CA GLU A 103 -17.58 8.05 5.53
C GLU A 103 -17.81 6.87 6.48
N LEU A 104 -16.82 5.99 6.60
CA LEU A 104 -16.88 4.84 7.50
C LEU A 104 -16.49 5.19 8.94
N LYS A 105 -16.14 6.46 9.22
CA LYS A 105 -15.72 6.98 10.53
C LYS A 105 -14.64 6.11 11.21
N LEU A 106 -13.68 5.64 10.41
CA LEU A 106 -12.62 4.75 10.90
C LEU A 106 -11.55 5.55 11.64
N SER A 107 -11.15 5.06 12.82
CA SER A 107 -10.07 5.66 13.61
C SER A 107 -8.68 5.45 12.99
N THR A 108 -8.56 4.49 12.07
CA THR A 108 -7.27 4.07 11.50
C THR A 108 -6.68 5.07 10.50
N SER A 109 -5.40 4.89 10.18
CA SER A 109 -4.73 5.75 9.20
C SER A 109 -5.20 5.45 7.77
N VAL A 110 -5.20 6.47 6.90
CA VAL A 110 -5.48 6.29 5.46
C VAL A 110 -4.49 5.30 4.84
N ARG A 111 -3.23 5.30 5.30
CA ARG A 111 -2.20 4.37 4.82
C ARG A 111 -2.53 2.91 5.14
N THR A 112 -3.15 2.65 6.30
CA THR A 112 -3.62 1.31 6.70
C THR A 112 -4.69 0.82 5.73
N ILE A 113 -5.67 1.69 5.41
CA ILE A 113 -6.72 1.40 4.44
C ILE A 113 -6.12 1.07 3.07
N GLN A 114 -5.18 1.87 2.59
CA GLN A 114 -4.51 1.62 1.30
C GLN A 114 -3.73 0.30 1.28
N ARG A 115 -3.04 -0.07 2.37
CA ARG A 115 -2.34 -1.36 2.51
C ARG A 115 -3.30 -2.53 2.41
N LEU A 116 -4.44 -2.41 3.11
CA LEU A 116 -5.48 -3.44 3.10
C LEU A 116 -6.04 -3.62 1.68
N LEU A 117 -6.38 -2.51 1.02
CA LEU A 117 -6.91 -2.53 -0.34
C LEU A 117 -5.91 -3.06 -1.37
N ALA A 118 -4.62 -2.72 -1.23
CA ALA A 118 -3.56 -3.22 -2.09
C ALA A 118 -3.37 -4.75 -1.97
N GLY A 119 -3.76 -5.35 -0.85
CA GLY A 119 -3.72 -6.81 -0.65
C GLY A 119 -4.92 -7.55 -1.25
N VAL A 120 -5.86 -6.86 -1.89
CA VAL A 120 -7.04 -7.48 -2.51
C VAL A 120 -6.79 -7.67 -4.00
N ASP A 121 -6.69 -8.93 -4.43
CA ASP A 121 -6.24 -9.31 -5.79
C ASP A 121 -7.07 -8.70 -6.93
N TRP A 122 -8.35 -8.41 -6.71
CA TRP A 122 -9.27 -7.91 -7.72
C TRP A 122 -9.53 -6.39 -7.65
N LEU A 123 -8.80 -5.69 -6.78
CA LEU A 123 -8.81 -4.23 -6.68
C LEU A 123 -7.50 -3.65 -7.22
N VAL A 124 -7.61 -2.69 -8.12
CA VAL A 124 -6.46 -1.98 -8.69
C VAL A 124 -6.61 -0.50 -8.48
N TYR A 125 -5.54 0.14 -7.99
CA TYR A 125 -5.48 1.59 -7.91
C TYR A 125 -5.13 2.15 -9.29
N THR A 126 -6.09 2.86 -9.91
CA THR A 126 -5.96 3.36 -11.29
C THR A 126 -6.37 4.82 -11.39
N LYS A 127 -5.90 5.48 -12.46
CA LYS A 127 -6.41 6.78 -12.87
C LYS A 127 -7.83 6.66 -13.40
N MET A 128 -8.65 7.65 -13.09
CA MET A 128 -10.01 7.76 -13.60
C MET A 128 -10.00 8.31 -15.03
N GLY A 129 -10.81 7.73 -15.91
CA GLY A 129 -11.03 8.28 -17.24
C GLY A 129 -11.92 9.52 -17.11
N ASN A 130 -11.37 10.71 -17.38
CA ASN A 130 -12.14 11.95 -17.34
C ASN A 130 -12.79 12.29 -18.70
N THR A 131 -13.00 11.29 -19.55
CA THR A 131 -13.58 11.51 -20.89
C THR A 131 -15.08 11.25 -20.82
N LEU A 132 -15.88 12.21 -21.28
CA LEU A 132 -17.31 11.98 -21.47
C LEU A 132 -17.50 10.86 -22.50
N PRO A 133 -18.38 9.88 -22.25
CA PRO A 133 -18.64 8.82 -23.21
C PRO A 133 -19.26 9.44 -24.48
N LEU A 134 -18.60 9.25 -25.62
CA LEU A 134 -19.12 9.66 -26.92
C LEU A 134 -20.30 8.76 -27.30
N SER A 135 -21.47 9.37 -27.55
CA SER A 135 -22.61 8.64 -28.09
C SER A 135 -22.32 8.18 -29.53
N ALA A 136 -23.12 7.23 -30.03
CA ALA A 136 -23.00 6.80 -31.43
C ALA A 136 -23.29 7.94 -32.42
N GLU A 137 -24.16 8.89 -32.02
CA GLU A 137 -24.47 10.07 -32.80
C GLU A 137 -23.30 11.06 -32.84
N ASP A 138 -22.67 11.34 -31.68
CA ASP A 138 -21.48 12.19 -31.61
C ASP A 138 -20.36 11.67 -32.51
N LYS A 139 -20.17 10.34 -32.55
CA LYS A 139 -19.16 9.70 -33.41
C LYS A 139 -19.46 9.94 -34.88
N ARG A 140 -20.72 9.75 -35.32
CA ARG A 140 -21.13 10.00 -36.71
C ARG A 140 -21.01 11.46 -37.10
N ALA A 141 -21.41 12.38 -36.22
CA ALA A 141 -21.30 13.82 -36.47
C ALA A 141 -19.83 14.24 -36.61
N ARG A 142 -18.95 13.75 -35.72
CA ARG A 142 -17.51 14.00 -35.79
C ARG A 142 -16.88 13.44 -37.07
N GLU A 143 -17.27 12.22 -37.46
CA GLU A 143 -16.76 11.60 -38.68
C GLU A 143 -17.23 12.35 -39.93
N ALA A 144 -18.51 12.70 -40.01
CA ALA A 144 -19.06 13.48 -41.11
C ALA A 144 -18.36 14.84 -41.27
N TRP A 145 -18.14 15.55 -40.16
CA TRP A 145 -17.40 16.81 -40.16
C TRP A 145 -15.95 16.63 -40.61
N ALA A 146 -15.27 15.57 -40.18
CA ALA A 146 -13.90 15.27 -40.60
C ALA A 146 -13.82 15.02 -42.11
N TRP A 147 -14.76 14.26 -42.66
CA TRP A 147 -14.86 14.04 -44.12
C TRP A 147 -15.17 15.33 -44.88
N GLU A 148 -16.08 16.16 -44.37
CA GLU A 148 -16.39 17.47 -44.97
C GLU A 148 -15.13 18.33 -45.04
N MET A 149 -14.39 18.47 -43.93
CA MET A 149 -13.17 19.29 -43.88
C MET A 149 -12.05 18.76 -44.79
N LEU A 150 -11.92 17.44 -44.95
CA LEU A 150 -10.94 16.84 -45.86
C LEU A 150 -11.27 17.04 -47.34
N MET A 151 -12.56 16.94 -47.69
CA MET A 151 -13.01 17.05 -49.08
C MET A 151 -13.27 18.50 -49.51
N ASN A 152 -13.23 19.43 -48.57
CA ASN A 152 -13.48 20.83 -48.83
C ASN A 152 -12.36 21.45 -49.67
N LYS A 153 -12.70 21.88 -50.89
CA LYS A 153 -11.81 22.61 -51.81
C LYS A 153 -12.13 24.10 -51.90
N ASP A 154 -13.05 24.57 -51.05
CA ASP A 154 -13.58 25.91 -51.09
C ASP A 154 -12.57 26.88 -50.43
N PRO A 155 -12.03 27.89 -51.16
CA PRO A 155 -10.95 28.74 -50.66
C PRO A 155 -11.31 29.55 -49.40
N VAL A 156 -12.60 29.77 -49.14
CA VAL A 156 -13.09 30.50 -47.94
C VAL A 156 -13.00 29.65 -46.67
N ARG A 157 -13.12 28.32 -46.79
CA ARG A 157 -13.01 27.36 -45.68
C ARG A 157 -11.69 26.57 -45.74
N SER A 158 -10.67 27.15 -46.37
CA SER A 158 -9.31 26.61 -46.36
C SER A 158 -8.79 26.50 -44.92
N TRP A 159 -7.92 25.53 -44.64
CA TRP A 159 -7.25 25.44 -43.34
C TRP A 159 -6.54 26.75 -42.95
N ASP A 160 -6.09 27.53 -43.93
CA ASP A 160 -5.41 28.82 -43.71
C ASP A 160 -6.34 29.94 -43.19
N SER A 161 -7.66 29.80 -43.34
CA SER A 161 -8.63 30.79 -42.85
C SER A 161 -9.27 30.42 -41.51
N ILE A 162 -9.07 29.17 -41.03
CA ILE A 162 -9.71 28.67 -39.81
C ILE A 162 -8.87 29.05 -38.59
N ILE A 163 -9.47 29.83 -37.67
CA ILE A 163 -8.88 30.15 -36.37
C ILE A 163 -9.58 29.31 -35.31
N PHE A 164 -8.82 28.44 -34.62
CA PHE A 164 -9.32 27.70 -33.47
C PHE A 164 -9.09 28.50 -32.19
N SER A 165 -10.13 28.67 -31.39
CA SER A 165 -10.05 29.14 -30.01
C SER A 165 -10.74 28.14 -29.09
N ASP A 166 -10.19 27.95 -27.90
CA ASP A 166 -10.78 27.16 -26.83
C ASP A 166 -10.53 27.86 -25.49
N GLU A 167 -11.47 27.73 -24.57
CA GLU A 167 -11.37 28.30 -23.23
C GLU A 167 -11.01 27.20 -22.24
N LYS A 168 -9.78 27.26 -21.73
CA LYS A 168 -9.33 26.37 -20.67
C LYS A 168 -9.37 27.09 -19.33
N LYS A 169 -10.16 26.55 -18.39
CA LYS A 169 -10.10 26.96 -16.97
C LYS A 169 -8.84 26.39 -16.32
N TRP A 170 -7.97 27.24 -15.80
CA TRP A 170 -6.81 26.86 -15.00
C TRP A 170 -7.14 27.08 -13.52
N ASN A 171 -7.55 26.03 -12.80
CA ASN A 171 -7.67 26.10 -11.35
C ASN A 171 -6.26 26.06 -10.73
N LEU A 172 -5.91 27.00 -9.84
CA LEU A 172 -4.61 27.06 -9.15
C LEU A 172 -4.47 25.99 -8.04
N ASP A 173 -5.41 25.05 -7.98
CA ASP A 173 -5.62 24.13 -6.85
C ASP A 173 -4.91 22.78 -7.03
N GLY A 174 -4.14 22.64 -8.12
CA GLY A 174 -3.46 21.42 -8.49
C GLY A 174 -4.01 20.81 -9.78
N PRO A 175 -3.40 19.73 -10.27
CA PRO A 175 -3.63 19.30 -11.63
C PRO A 175 -5.02 18.64 -11.77
N ASP A 176 -5.91 19.35 -12.46
CA ASP A 176 -7.23 18.89 -12.85
C ASP A 176 -7.09 17.69 -13.80
N GLY A 177 -7.54 16.52 -13.39
CA GLY A 177 -7.38 15.27 -14.16
C GLY A 177 -6.61 14.14 -13.48
N PHE A 178 -6.01 14.35 -12.31
CA PHE A 178 -5.30 13.30 -11.56
C PHE A 178 -6.17 12.60 -10.50
N GLN A 179 -7.46 12.45 -10.79
CA GLN A 179 -8.33 11.65 -9.93
C GLN A 179 -7.94 10.18 -10.05
N THR A 180 -7.63 9.58 -8.91
CA THR A 180 -7.24 8.18 -8.80
C THR A 180 -8.19 7.49 -7.85
N TYR A 181 -8.57 6.27 -8.18
CA TYR A 181 -9.54 5.51 -7.40
C TYR A 181 -9.19 4.03 -7.41
N TRP A 182 -9.76 3.30 -6.44
CA TRP A 182 -9.69 1.85 -6.42
C TRP A 182 -10.77 1.29 -7.36
N ARG A 183 -10.33 0.71 -8.46
CA ARG A 183 -11.17 0.07 -9.46
C ARG A 183 -11.34 -1.40 -9.14
N ASN A 184 -12.60 -1.82 -9.14
CA ASN A 184 -12.96 -3.23 -9.16
C ASN A 184 -12.82 -3.77 -10.59
N LEU A 185 -11.91 -4.72 -10.80
CA LEU A 185 -11.64 -5.30 -12.13
C LEU A 185 -12.84 -6.06 -12.71
N ARG A 186 -13.80 -6.47 -11.87
CA ARG A 186 -15.03 -7.15 -12.29
C ARG A 186 -16.08 -6.21 -12.85
N ARG A 187 -15.81 -4.91 -12.90
CA ARG A 187 -16.69 -3.86 -13.40
C ARG A 187 -16.00 -3.11 -14.55
N PRO A 188 -16.78 -2.55 -15.49
CA PRO A 188 -16.23 -1.71 -16.53
C PRO A 188 -15.44 -0.54 -15.91
N SER A 189 -14.43 -0.06 -16.66
CA SER A 189 -13.72 1.17 -16.31
C SER A 189 -14.71 2.33 -16.25
N ARG A 190 -14.40 3.28 -15.36
CA ARG A 190 -15.07 4.56 -15.33
C ARG A 190 -14.32 5.56 -16.21
#